data_AF-A0A7C3IQ46-F1
#
_entry.id   AF-A0A7C3IQ46-F1
#
_cell.length_a   1.000
_cell.length_b   1.000
_cell.length_c   1.000
_cell.angle_alpha   90.00
_cell.angle_beta   90.00
_cell.angle_gamma   90.00
#
_symmetry.space_group_name_H-M   'P 1'
#
loop_
_entity.id
_entity.type
_entity.pdbx_description
1 polymer ?
#
loop_
_entity_poly.entity_id
_entity_poly.type
_entity_poly.pdbx_seq_one_letter_code
_entity_poly.pdbx_strand_id
1 'polypeptide(L)'
;MELKFKLLDHPFYKSWSEGKVSVSKLSEYGKSYIELISYMPELWKSITEDLNVKNETSARIIEDETRHITLWTKWIERLPETENYPSLKHVINEISILSPSARLGALQSFEMQQPDVALTKKEGLIKHYGFNPDVLDYFDEHLNEIHHINFGLDLANTVCNKEEFELGLQKGSELFYHSLDAFVEC
;
A
#
# COMPACT_ATOMS: atom_id res chain seq x y z
N MET A 1 -16.25 3.60 -7.22
CA MET A 1 -15.54 4.67 -7.96
C MET A 1 -14.42 4.00 -8.73
N GLU A 2 -14.21 4.35 -10.00
CA GLU A 2 -13.12 3.76 -10.80
C GLU A 2 -11.83 4.56 -10.61
N LEU A 3 -10.71 3.86 -10.37
CA LEU A 3 -9.38 4.46 -10.30
C LEU A 3 -8.84 4.65 -11.72
N LYS A 4 -8.33 5.85 -12.02
CA LYS A 4 -7.65 6.12 -13.31
C LYS A 4 -6.35 5.34 -13.44
N PHE A 5 -5.64 5.16 -12.32
CA PHE A 5 -4.38 4.44 -12.27
C PHE A 5 -4.52 3.20 -11.41
N LYS A 6 -4.32 2.02 -12.02
CA LYS A 6 -4.35 0.73 -11.34
C LYS A 6 -2.92 0.20 -11.26
N LEU A 7 -2.47 -0.16 -10.07
CA LEU A 7 -1.10 -0.65 -9.82
C LEU A 7 -0.78 -1.85 -10.72
N LEU A 8 -1.71 -2.79 -10.89
CA LEU A 8 -1.50 -3.97 -11.72
C LEU A 8 -1.39 -3.67 -13.22
N ASP A 9 -1.83 -2.50 -13.68
CA ASP A 9 -1.62 -2.07 -15.07
C ASP A 9 -0.20 -1.50 -15.29
N HIS A 10 0.56 -1.26 -14.21
CA HIS A 10 1.91 -0.71 -14.29
C HIS A 10 2.91 -1.73 -14.86
N PRO A 11 3.86 -1.33 -15.73
CA PRO A 11 4.90 -2.21 -16.29
C PRO A 11 5.67 -3.04 -15.26
N PHE A 12 5.89 -2.49 -14.06
CA PHE A 12 6.49 -3.21 -12.93
C PHE A 12 5.75 -4.51 -12.60
N TYR A 13 4.41 -4.48 -12.46
CA TYR A 13 3.62 -5.68 -12.13
C TYR A 13 3.47 -6.65 -13.30
N LYS A 14 3.58 -6.15 -14.54
CA LYS A 14 3.75 -7.01 -15.71
C LYS A 14 5.06 -7.80 -15.63
N SER A 15 6.18 -7.12 -15.38
CA SER A 15 7.48 -7.77 -15.18
C SER A 15 7.46 -8.73 -14.00
N TRP A 16 6.81 -8.37 -12.89
CA TRP A 16 6.65 -9.24 -11.73
C TRP A 16 5.92 -10.54 -12.08
N SER A 17 4.78 -10.43 -12.75
CA SER A 17 3.95 -11.57 -13.15
C SER A 17 4.66 -12.50 -14.14
N GLU A 18 5.55 -11.94 -14.96
CA GLU A 18 6.40 -12.66 -15.91
C GLU A 18 7.70 -13.22 -15.28
N GLY A 19 7.99 -12.92 -14.01
CA GLY A 19 9.22 -13.36 -13.33
C GLY A 19 10.48 -12.62 -13.79
N LYS A 20 10.32 -11.41 -14.32
CA LYS A 20 11.40 -10.60 -14.93
C LYS A 20 11.99 -9.54 -14.00
N VAL A 21 11.43 -9.33 -12.82
CA VAL A 21 12.06 -8.44 -11.83
C VAL A 21 13.27 -9.16 -11.23
N SER A 22 14.47 -8.61 -11.35
CA SER A 22 15.65 -9.22 -10.70
C SER A 22 15.53 -9.25 -9.17
N VAL A 23 16.21 -10.20 -8.52
CA VAL A 23 16.21 -10.32 -7.04
C VAL A 23 16.73 -9.05 -6.37
N SER A 24 17.75 -8.40 -6.95
CA SER A 24 18.24 -7.09 -6.46
C SER A 24 17.13 -6.04 -6.47
N LYS A 25 16.32 -6.01 -7.54
CA LYS A 25 15.22 -5.06 -7.66
C LYS A 25 14.07 -5.38 -6.71
N LEU A 26 13.81 -6.65 -6.42
CA LEU A 26 12.90 -7.07 -5.34
C LEU A 26 13.37 -6.55 -3.97
N SER A 27 14.67 -6.66 -3.66
CA SER A 27 15.25 -6.11 -2.42
C SER A 27 15.03 -4.61 -2.31
N GLU A 28 15.30 -3.87 -3.39
CA GLU A 28 15.07 -2.42 -3.45
C GLU A 28 13.59 -2.09 -3.22
N TYR A 29 12.69 -2.77 -3.94
CA TYR A 29 11.25 -2.60 -3.78
C TYR A 29 10.79 -2.85 -2.35
N GLY A 30 11.21 -3.97 -1.74
CA GLY A 30 10.88 -4.31 -0.35
C GLY A 30 11.37 -3.26 0.64
N LYS A 31 12.60 -2.77 0.48
CA LYS A 31 13.19 -1.70 1.31
C LYS A 31 12.58 -0.33 1.09
N SER A 32 12.12 -0.01 -0.11
CA SER A 32 11.40 1.24 -0.37
C SER A 32 10.01 1.23 0.27
N TYR A 33 9.26 0.14 0.10
CA TYR A 33 7.88 0.06 0.54
C TYR A 33 7.72 -0.12 2.06
N ILE A 34 8.74 -0.58 2.79
CA ILE A 34 8.68 -0.56 4.26
C ILE A 34 8.57 0.86 4.81
N GLU A 35 9.06 1.89 4.09
CA GLU A 35 8.85 3.30 4.50
C GLU A 35 7.37 3.66 4.49
N LEU A 36 6.64 3.29 3.43
CA LEU A 36 5.20 3.52 3.31
C LEU A 36 4.43 2.69 4.34
N ILE A 37 4.70 1.39 4.44
CA ILE A 37 4.01 0.48 5.36
C ILE A 37 4.21 0.91 6.82
N SER A 38 5.42 1.35 7.19
CA SER A 38 5.69 1.87 8.53
C SER A 38 4.95 3.17 8.83
N TYR A 39 4.50 3.90 7.80
CA TYR A 39 3.74 5.13 7.95
C TYR A 39 2.21 4.92 7.96
N MET A 40 1.71 3.80 7.44
CA MET A 40 0.27 3.49 7.37
C MET A 40 -0.48 3.64 8.71
N PRO A 41 0.05 3.18 9.87
CA PRO A 41 -0.65 3.36 11.15
C PRO A 41 -0.82 4.83 11.53
N GLU A 42 0.23 5.65 11.35
CA GLU A 42 0.18 7.08 11.63
C GLU A 42 -0.72 7.81 10.63
N LEU A 43 -0.75 7.37 9.37
CA LEU A 43 -1.64 7.90 8.36
C LEU A 43 -3.11 7.68 8.74
N TRP A 44 -3.51 6.44 9.06
CA TRP A 44 -4.85 6.13 9.55
C TRP A 44 -5.21 6.88 10.82
N LYS A 45 -4.28 6.97 11.78
CA LYS A 45 -4.45 7.75 13.00
C LYS A 45 -4.71 9.23 12.70
N SER A 46 -3.87 9.87 11.89
CA SER A 46 -4.03 11.29 11.54
C SER A 46 -5.37 11.58 10.87
N ILE A 47 -5.80 10.72 9.94
CA ILE A 47 -7.08 10.84 9.24
C ILE A 47 -8.24 10.75 10.23
N THR A 48 -8.24 9.73 11.09
CA THR A 48 -9.34 9.47 12.03
C THR A 48 -9.40 10.56 13.11
N GLU A 49 -8.25 11.06 13.58
CA GLU A 49 -8.18 12.20 14.50
C GLU A 49 -8.73 13.48 13.86
N ASP A 50 -8.28 13.82 12.65
CA ASP A 50 -8.69 15.04 11.94
C ASP A 50 -10.18 15.02 11.54
N LEU A 51 -10.73 13.83 11.24
CA LEU A 51 -12.16 13.63 10.95
C LEU A 51 -13.02 13.47 12.22
N ASN A 52 -12.43 13.57 13.42
CA ASN A 52 -13.09 13.37 14.72
C ASN A 52 -13.74 11.97 14.88
N VAL A 53 -13.14 10.94 14.30
CA VAL A 53 -13.55 9.55 14.40
C VAL A 53 -12.63 8.83 15.39
N LYS A 54 -13.14 8.56 16.60
CA LYS A 54 -12.39 7.80 17.61
C LYS A 54 -13.28 6.70 18.18
N ASN A 55 -13.17 5.51 17.61
CA ASN A 55 -13.97 4.36 18.02
C ASN A 55 -13.13 3.06 17.97
N GLU A 56 -13.73 1.96 18.39
CA GLU A 56 -13.06 0.65 18.42
C GLU A 56 -12.61 0.18 17.03
N THR A 57 -13.34 0.54 15.97
CA THR A 57 -12.97 0.17 14.60
C THR A 57 -11.72 0.93 14.14
N SER A 58 -11.65 2.25 14.37
CA SER A 58 -10.44 3.02 14.06
C SER A 58 -9.21 2.51 14.83
N ALA A 59 -9.39 2.15 16.11
CA ALA A 59 -8.31 1.58 16.92
C ALA A 59 -7.82 0.24 16.38
N ARG A 60 -8.74 -0.65 15.97
CA ARG A 60 -8.39 -1.96 15.37
C ARG A 60 -7.65 -1.81 14.06
N ILE A 61 -8.10 -0.93 13.16
CA ILE A 61 -7.41 -0.68 11.88
C ILE A 61 -5.96 -0.23 12.11
N ILE A 62 -5.73 0.71 13.04
CA ILE A 62 -4.38 1.18 13.36
C ILE A 62 -3.51 0.06 13.96
N GLU A 63 -4.09 -0.82 14.78
CA GLU A 63 -3.40 -1.99 15.33
C GLU A 63 -3.03 -3.00 14.23
N ASP A 64 -3.95 -3.30 13.32
CA ASP A 64 -3.72 -4.20 12.17
C ASP A 64 -2.56 -3.68 11.31
N GLU A 65 -2.59 -2.40 10.93
CA GLU A 65 -1.50 -1.76 10.17
C GLU A 65 -0.16 -1.79 10.91
N THR A 66 -0.18 -1.64 12.24
CA THR A 66 1.04 -1.71 13.05
C THR A 66 1.62 -3.13 12.99
N ARG A 67 0.76 -4.16 13.01
CA ARG A 67 1.18 -5.56 12.88
C ARG A 67 1.70 -5.88 11.47
N HIS A 68 1.15 -5.25 10.43
CA HIS A 68 1.59 -5.41 9.05
C HIS A 68 3.08 -5.05 8.85
N ILE A 69 3.61 -4.10 9.62
CA ILE A 69 5.03 -3.73 9.61
C ILE A 69 5.92 -4.95 9.88
N THR A 70 5.59 -5.74 10.91
CA THR A 70 6.35 -6.95 11.26
C THR A 70 6.25 -8.01 10.17
N LEU A 71 5.06 -8.18 9.57
CA LEU A 71 4.85 -9.18 8.51
C LEU A 71 5.61 -8.82 7.23
N TRP A 72 5.62 -7.55 6.82
CA TRP A 72 6.44 -7.09 5.69
C TRP A 72 7.93 -7.27 5.99
N THR A 73 8.34 -6.93 7.21
CA THR A 73 9.74 -7.10 7.66
C THR A 73 10.20 -8.55 7.53
N LYS A 74 9.38 -9.50 7.98
CA LYS A 74 9.65 -10.94 7.86
C LYS A 74 9.88 -11.40 6.41
N TRP A 75 9.15 -10.82 5.45
CA TRP A 75 9.35 -11.12 4.02
C TRP A 75 10.66 -10.50 3.50
N ILE A 76 10.90 -9.21 3.73
CA ILE A 76 12.09 -8.53 3.20
C ILE A 76 13.40 -9.08 3.77
N GLU A 77 13.39 -9.64 4.99
CA GLU A 77 14.54 -10.33 5.60
C GLU A 77 14.97 -11.60 4.85
N ARG A 78 14.12 -12.11 3.93
CA ARG A 78 14.45 -13.26 3.07
C ARG A 78 15.08 -12.84 1.75
N LEU A 79 15.10 -11.55 1.45
CA LEU A 79 15.77 -10.98 0.30
C LEU A 79 17.21 -10.60 0.65
N PRO A 80 18.12 -10.53 -0.33
CA PRO A 80 19.45 -9.96 -0.12
C PRO A 80 19.37 -8.54 0.45
N GLU A 81 20.28 -8.20 1.35
CA GLU A 81 20.37 -6.84 1.87
C GLU A 81 20.70 -5.84 0.75
N THR A 82 20.08 -4.68 0.81
CA THR A 82 20.43 -3.52 -0.02
C THR A 82 20.37 -2.25 0.82
N GLU A 83 21.39 -1.41 0.67
CA GLU A 83 21.47 -0.08 1.29
C GLU A 83 20.97 1.02 0.34
N ASN A 84 20.97 0.76 -0.97
CA ASN A 84 20.55 1.71 -2.00
C ASN A 84 19.18 1.31 -2.51
N TYR A 85 18.16 2.12 -2.22
CA TYR A 85 16.80 1.95 -2.71
C TYR A 85 16.15 3.33 -2.88
N PRO A 86 15.22 3.49 -3.85
CA PRO A 86 14.50 4.74 -4.02
C PRO A 86 13.55 4.99 -2.83
N SER A 87 13.61 6.15 -2.18
CA SER A 87 12.74 6.44 -1.03
C SER A 87 11.32 6.83 -1.45
N LEU A 88 10.32 6.37 -0.69
CA LEU A 88 8.91 6.73 -0.83
C LEU A 88 8.48 7.89 0.06
N LYS A 89 9.41 8.52 0.79
CA LYS A 89 9.11 9.70 1.63
C LYS A 89 8.43 10.83 0.87
N HIS A 90 8.72 10.98 -0.42
CA HIS A 90 8.05 11.98 -1.26
C HIS A 90 6.54 11.72 -1.37
N VAL A 91 6.13 10.46 -1.62
CA VAL A 91 4.72 10.04 -1.65
C VAL A 91 4.06 10.30 -0.29
N ILE A 92 4.72 9.90 0.80
CA ILE A 92 4.24 10.12 2.16
C ILE A 92 4.02 11.62 2.42
N ASN A 93 5.00 12.47 2.09
CA ASN A 93 4.92 13.91 2.30
C ASN A 93 3.77 14.53 1.49
N GLU A 94 3.58 14.10 0.24
CA GLU A 94 2.50 14.60 -0.60
C GLU A 94 1.10 14.24 -0.09
N ILE A 95 0.94 13.04 0.48
CA ILE A 95 -0.32 12.61 1.09
C ILE A 95 -0.56 13.33 2.42
N SER A 96 0.50 13.51 3.22
CA SER A 96 0.41 14.11 4.56
C SER A 96 -0.14 15.54 4.56
N ILE A 97 0.15 16.31 3.50
CA ILE A 97 -0.29 17.71 3.38
C ILE A 97 -1.73 17.87 2.84
N LEU A 98 -2.39 16.79 2.46
CA LEU A 98 -3.77 16.84 1.97
C LEU A 98 -4.75 17.17 3.10
N SER A 99 -5.92 17.71 2.72
CA SER A 99 -7.04 17.83 3.65
C SER A 99 -7.44 16.44 4.18
N PRO A 100 -8.09 16.32 5.34
CA PRO A 100 -8.43 15.01 5.91
C PRO A 100 -9.25 14.12 4.96
N SER A 101 -10.23 14.69 4.26
CA SER A 101 -11.05 13.96 3.27
C SER A 101 -10.21 13.51 2.06
N ALA A 102 -9.35 14.37 1.52
CA ALA A 102 -8.48 14.03 0.41
C ALA A 102 -7.37 13.04 0.81
N ARG A 103 -6.87 13.12 2.04
CA ARG A 103 -5.89 12.19 2.61
C ARG A 103 -6.51 10.79 2.73
N LEU A 104 -7.74 10.68 3.21
CA LEU A 104 -8.48 9.41 3.21
C LEU A 104 -8.72 8.90 1.79
N GLY A 105 -9.09 9.76 0.85
CA GLY A 105 -9.23 9.39 -0.56
C GLY A 105 -7.93 8.80 -1.10
N ALA A 106 -6.80 9.46 -0.87
CA ALA A 106 -5.50 8.97 -1.31
C ALA A 106 -5.17 7.61 -0.71
N LEU A 107 -5.34 7.44 0.61
CA LEU A 107 -5.16 6.16 1.28
C LEU A 107 -6.06 5.06 0.70
N GLN A 108 -7.36 5.34 0.51
CA GLN A 108 -8.31 4.38 -0.06
C GLN A 108 -7.95 3.95 -1.48
N SER A 109 -7.32 4.82 -2.26
CA SER A 109 -6.83 4.43 -3.58
C SER A 109 -5.76 3.32 -3.54
N PHE A 110 -5.02 3.21 -2.42
CA PHE A 110 -4.06 2.14 -2.18
C PHE A 110 -4.74 0.89 -1.63
N GLU A 111 -5.55 1.05 -0.58
CA GLU A 111 -6.22 -0.06 0.14
C GLU A 111 -7.10 -0.90 -0.79
N MET A 112 -7.90 -0.25 -1.63
CA MET A 112 -8.81 -0.95 -2.56
C MET A 112 -8.09 -1.83 -3.58
N GLN A 113 -6.80 -1.65 -3.79
CA GLN A 113 -6.00 -2.42 -4.73
C GLN A 113 -5.25 -3.58 -4.07
N GLN A 114 -5.14 -3.59 -2.73
CA GLN A 114 -4.31 -4.55 -2.02
C GLN A 114 -4.73 -6.01 -2.22
N PRO A 115 -6.02 -6.40 -2.30
CA PRO A 115 -6.37 -7.79 -2.51
C PRO A 115 -5.77 -8.39 -3.80
N ASP A 116 -5.96 -7.71 -4.93
CA ASP A 116 -5.46 -8.19 -6.23
C ASP A 116 -3.93 -8.06 -6.32
N VAL A 117 -3.37 -7.01 -5.73
CA VAL A 117 -1.92 -6.79 -5.67
C VAL A 117 -1.24 -7.85 -4.80
N ALA A 118 -1.80 -8.17 -3.64
CA ALA A 118 -1.28 -9.16 -2.72
C ALA A 118 -1.32 -10.57 -3.35
N LEU A 119 -2.42 -10.91 -4.02
CA LEU A 119 -2.54 -12.15 -4.78
C LEU A 119 -1.44 -12.25 -5.85
N THR A 120 -1.33 -11.22 -6.70
CA THR A 120 -0.32 -11.15 -7.77
C THR A 120 1.10 -11.27 -7.21
N LYS A 121 1.39 -10.57 -6.10
CA LYS A 121 2.69 -10.62 -5.43
C LYS A 121 3.00 -12.02 -4.94
N LYS A 122 2.08 -12.61 -4.18
CA LYS A 122 2.24 -13.93 -3.58
C LYS A 122 2.46 -15.00 -4.63
N GLU A 123 1.65 -15.02 -5.69
CA GLU A 123 1.79 -15.98 -6.78
C GLU A 123 3.15 -15.85 -7.49
N GLY A 124 3.57 -14.61 -7.78
CA GLY A 124 4.87 -14.36 -8.41
C GLY A 124 6.05 -14.80 -7.53
N LEU A 125 6.02 -14.49 -6.23
CA LEU A 125 7.06 -14.89 -5.26
C LEU A 125 7.24 -16.40 -5.18
N ILE A 126 6.15 -17.14 -5.14
CA ILE A 126 6.18 -18.61 -5.11
C ILE A 126 6.69 -19.16 -6.43
N LYS A 127 6.11 -18.70 -7.55
CA LYS A 127 6.33 -19.28 -8.88
C LYS A 127 7.72 -18.99 -9.45
N HIS A 128 8.21 -17.77 -9.28
CA HIS A 128 9.39 -17.28 -10.00
C HIS A 128 10.61 -17.11 -9.09
N TYR A 129 10.40 -16.95 -7.78
CA TYR A 129 11.47 -16.60 -6.84
C TYR A 129 11.69 -17.64 -5.73
N GLY A 130 10.92 -18.73 -5.73
CA GLY A 130 11.13 -19.87 -4.84
C GLY A 130 10.77 -19.62 -3.37
N PHE A 131 9.92 -18.62 -3.08
CA PHE A 131 9.47 -18.36 -1.72
C PHE A 131 8.52 -19.45 -1.23
N ASN A 132 8.72 -19.86 0.03
CA ASN A 132 7.78 -20.71 0.74
C ASN A 132 6.59 -19.86 1.25
N PRO A 133 5.33 -20.32 1.10
CA PRO A 133 4.17 -19.59 1.62
C PRO A 133 4.22 -19.18 3.10
N ASP A 134 4.97 -19.87 3.95
CA ASP A 134 5.09 -19.60 5.40
C ASP A 134 5.80 -18.28 5.77
N VAL A 135 6.42 -17.61 4.79
CA VAL A 135 7.03 -16.28 4.95
C VAL A 135 6.28 -15.19 4.20
N LEU A 136 5.09 -15.51 3.67
CA LEU A 136 4.27 -14.62 2.85
C LEU A 136 2.99 -14.14 3.56
N ASP A 137 2.96 -14.24 4.90
CA ASP A 137 1.81 -13.90 5.74
C ASP A 137 1.28 -12.48 5.51
N TYR A 138 2.15 -11.50 5.23
CA TYR A 138 1.73 -10.14 4.88
C TYR A 138 0.72 -10.14 3.73
N PHE A 139 1.00 -10.93 2.69
CA PHE A 139 0.15 -10.99 1.51
C PHE A 139 -1.16 -11.72 1.81
N ASP A 140 -1.16 -12.72 2.71
CA ASP A 140 -2.37 -13.41 3.14
C ASP A 140 -3.33 -12.51 3.93
N GLU A 141 -2.80 -11.64 4.79
CA GLU A 141 -3.61 -10.64 5.49
C GLU A 141 -4.27 -9.69 4.49
N HIS A 142 -3.52 -9.20 3.50
CA HIS A 142 -4.02 -8.25 2.51
C HIS A 142 -4.96 -8.87 1.44
N LEU A 143 -5.08 -10.20 1.36
CA LEU A 143 -6.19 -10.84 0.64
C LEU A 143 -7.55 -10.57 1.32
N ASN A 144 -7.53 -10.22 2.62
CA ASN A 144 -8.70 -9.97 3.46
C ASN A 144 -8.86 -8.48 3.83
N GLU A 145 -8.45 -7.57 2.95
CA GLU A 145 -8.48 -6.10 3.14
C GLU A 145 -9.88 -5.48 3.27
N ILE A 146 -10.94 -6.28 3.10
CA ILE A 146 -12.33 -5.80 2.99
C ILE A 146 -12.76 -4.96 4.19
N HIS A 147 -12.21 -5.22 5.39
CA HIS A 147 -12.51 -4.45 6.58
C HIS A 147 -11.93 -3.02 6.53
N HIS A 148 -10.70 -2.85 6.02
CA HIS A 148 -10.05 -1.54 5.85
C HIS A 148 -10.75 -0.74 4.75
N ILE A 149 -11.08 -1.41 3.63
CA ILE A 149 -11.81 -0.82 2.51
C ILE A 149 -13.19 -0.33 2.97
N ASN A 150 -13.97 -1.19 3.63
CA ASN A 150 -15.30 -0.80 4.09
C ASN A 150 -15.25 0.33 5.11
N PHE A 151 -14.31 0.31 6.04
CA PHE A 151 -14.16 1.38 7.01
C PHE A 151 -13.88 2.73 6.33
N GLY A 152 -12.93 2.78 5.40
CA GLY A 152 -12.65 4.02 4.67
C GLY A 152 -13.81 4.50 3.79
N LEU A 153 -14.55 3.59 3.15
CA LEU A 153 -15.75 3.93 2.40
C LEU A 153 -16.88 4.45 3.30
N ASP A 154 -17.05 3.88 4.48
CA ASP A 154 -18.02 4.36 5.47
C ASP A 154 -17.68 5.78 5.92
N LEU A 155 -16.41 6.07 6.19
CA LEU A 155 -15.97 7.43 6.51
C LEU A 155 -16.19 8.39 5.33
N ALA A 156 -15.87 7.96 4.11
CA ALA A 156 -16.09 8.74 2.90
C ALA A 156 -17.56 9.16 2.73
N ASN A 157 -18.50 8.27 3.08
CA ASN A 157 -19.93 8.50 2.93
C ASN A 157 -20.57 9.27 4.10
N THR A 158 -19.94 9.30 5.28
CA THR A 158 -20.57 9.80 6.50
C THR A 158 -19.96 11.09 7.04
N VAL A 159 -18.64 11.27 6.93
CA VAL A 159 -17.92 12.38 7.58
C VAL A 159 -17.05 13.20 6.62
N CYS A 160 -16.71 12.66 5.45
CA CYS A 160 -15.84 13.37 4.50
C CYS A 160 -16.60 14.36 3.62
N ASN A 161 -15.86 15.38 3.17
CA ASN A 161 -16.22 16.11 1.96
C ASN A 161 -16.00 15.19 0.74
N LYS A 162 -17.07 14.91 0.00
CA LYS A 162 -17.06 13.97 -1.12
C LYS A 162 -16.15 14.42 -2.27
N GLU A 163 -16.16 15.71 -2.63
CA GLU A 163 -15.33 16.23 -3.72
C GLU A 163 -13.85 16.14 -3.38
N GLU A 164 -13.47 16.51 -2.14
CA GLU A 164 -12.10 16.37 -1.67
C GLU A 164 -11.66 14.90 -1.62
N PHE A 165 -12.52 14.01 -1.14
CA PHE A 165 -12.24 12.58 -1.12
C PHE A 165 -11.99 12.04 -2.54
N GLU A 166 -12.85 12.38 -3.52
CA GLU A 166 -12.70 11.93 -4.91
C GLU A 166 -11.44 12.49 -5.56
N LEU A 167 -11.08 13.75 -5.29
CA LEU A 167 -9.81 14.35 -5.72
C LEU A 167 -8.61 13.61 -5.11
N GLY A 168 -8.67 13.33 -3.81
CA GLY A 168 -7.68 12.56 -3.09
C GLY A 168 -7.52 11.15 -3.66
N LEU A 169 -8.63 10.48 -3.98
CA LEU A 169 -8.65 9.15 -4.57
C LEU A 169 -7.87 9.09 -5.89
N GLN A 170 -8.09 10.07 -6.77
CA GLN A 170 -7.38 10.12 -8.05
C GLN A 170 -5.92 10.49 -7.86
N LYS A 171 -5.62 11.51 -7.04
CA LYS A 171 -4.24 11.93 -6.74
C LYS A 171 -3.42 10.80 -6.11
N GLY A 172 -3.99 10.08 -5.14
CA GLY A 172 -3.34 8.93 -4.51
C GLY A 172 -3.06 7.83 -5.52
N SER A 173 -4.04 7.49 -6.36
CA SER A 173 -3.86 6.42 -7.36
C SER A 173 -2.70 6.71 -8.32
N GLU A 174 -2.58 7.98 -8.74
CA GLU A 174 -1.49 8.46 -9.60
C GLU A 174 -0.14 8.43 -8.87
N LEU A 175 -0.07 8.92 -7.63
CA LEU A 175 1.15 8.92 -6.83
C LEU A 175 1.69 7.50 -6.59
N PHE A 176 0.83 6.57 -6.16
CA PHE A 176 1.25 5.19 -5.93
C PHE A 176 1.64 4.48 -7.23
N TYR A 177 0.93 4.75 -8.33
CA TYR A 177 1.28 4.21 -9.64
C TYR A 177 2.67 4.68 -10.08
N HIS A 178 2.94 5.98 -10.05
CA HIS A 178 4.24 6.53 -10.46
C HIS A 178 5.38 6.22 -9.49
N SER A 179 5.08 5.90 -8.23
CA SER A 179 6.10 5.36 -7.31
C SER A 179 6.77 4.09 -7.84
N LEU A 180 6.08 3.35 -8.71
CA LEU A 180 6.58 2.11 -9.30
C LEU A 180 7.58 2.34 -10.44
N ASP A 181 7.64 3.55 -11.01
CA ASP A 181 8.53 3.89 -12.13
C ASP A 181 9.99 3.64 -11.77
N ALA A 182 10.36 3.84 -10.50
CA ALA A 182 11.71 3.60 -9.99
C ALA A 182 12.13 2.12 -10.02
N PHE A 183 11.20 1.19 -10.24
CA PHE A 183 11.46 -0.24 -10.23
C PHE A 183 11.33 -0.94 -11.58
N VAL A 184 11.05 -0.21 -12.64
CA VAL A 184 11.07 -0.76 -14.00
C VAL A 184 12.53 -0.97 -14.41
N GLU A 185 12.86 -2.16 -14.90
CA GLU A 185 14.18 -2.41 -15.49
C GLU A 185 14.29 -1.64 -16.82
N CYS A 186 15.37 -0.87 -16.98
CA CYS A 186 15.70 -0.14 -18.21
C CYS A 186 16.07 -1.07 -19.36
#